data_AF-A0A5S9Q522-F1
#
_entry.id   AF-A0A5S9Q522-F1
#
_cell.length_a   1.000
_cell.length_b   1.000
_cell.length_c   1.000
_cell.angle_alpha   90.00
_cell.angle_beta   90.00
_cell.angle_gamma   90.00
#
_symmetry.space_group_name_H-M   'P 1'
#
loop_
_entity.id
_entity.type
_entity.pdbx_description
1 polymer ?
#
loop_
_entity_poly.entity_id
_entity_poly.type
_entity_poly.pdbx_seq_one_letter_code
_entity_poly.pdbx_strand_id
1 'polypeptide(L)'
;MPFMAWLRLPPAKEGLGSIVDIFAAEVMAACEGHSDLAAVRDRARSLLLMTGNGRQAIGEHGWVWQAVRPVIHSRQDHVTAVASLGSMQTFDKTQTVGQLSKMHIADPATLRTKLSGIHQQAFKQALRGTGGDEVKARAMADDFIERTIAMGPTPGSTVRDLLLSTLINQGLDEAEIRDERVIGDLMRLGYFRSLLRVAAEVTGRSFADLKHVSMDLIPSFAIEEAIQAHRQPRYKLPGSDLHDRHLAVLAAYCDVLYVDRRTSEDLLRVRRKEPLIDALMGEVRKAADFEALLEKQ
;
A
#
# COMPACT_ATOMS: atom_id res chain seq x y z
N MET A 1 -9.39 22.59 24.41
CA MET A 1 -8.94 21.46 23.56
C MET A 1 -7.46 21.64 23.31
N PRO A 2 -6.65 20.56 23.33
CA PRO A 2 -5.23 20.67 23.05
C PRO A 2 -5.00 21.24 21.65
N PHE A 3 -3.96 22.06 21.52
CA PHE A 3 -3.43 22.47 20.23
C PHE A 3 -2.66 21.28 19.66
N MET A 4 -2.91 20.93 18.40
CA MET A 4 -2.36 19.74 17.75
C MET A 4 -1.94 20.06 16.32
N ALA A 5 -1.02 19.25 15.81
CA ALA A 5 -0.68 19.20 14.41
C ALA A 5 -1.24 17.93 13.78
N TRP A 6 -1.62 17.99 12.51
CA TRP A 6 -2.02 16.84 11.72
C TRP A 6 -1.56 17.01 10.26
N LEU A 7 -1.48 15.91 9.53
CA LEU A 7 -1.12 15.92 8.11
C LEU A 7 -2.40 15.90 7.28
N ARG A 8 -2.51 16.81 6.30
CA ARG A 8 -3.59 16.85 5.30
C ARG A 8 -3.21 17.77 4.15
N LEU A 9 -3.64 17.47 2.93
CA LEU A 9 -3.53 18.45 1.85
C LEU A 9 -4.54 19.61 2.02
N PRO A 10 -4.16 20.86 1.68
CA PRO A 10 -5.02 22.04 1.84
C PRO A 10 -6.41 22.03 1.16
N PRO A 11 -6.65 21.38 0.00
CA PRO A 11 -7.95 21.41 -0.66
C PRO A 11 -9.10 20.84 0.19
N ALA A 12 -8.80 19.94 1.12
CA ALA A 12 -9.77 19.42 2.07
C ALA A 12 -10.08 20.48 3.15
N LYS A 13 -11.35 20.85 3.31
CA LYS A 13 -11.79 21.85 4.30
C LYS A 13 -11.74 21.31 5.74
N GLU A 14 -12.10 20.04 5.94
CA GLU A 14 -12.21 19.40 7.26
C GLU A 14 -11.69 17.96 7.23
N GLY A 15 -11.41 17.39 8.40
CA GLY A 15 -10.99 15.99 8.58
C GLY A 15 -9.47 15.81 8.76
N LEU A 16 -9.09 14.61 9.20
CA LEU A 16 -7.68 14.17 9.20
C LEU A 16 -7.30 13.73 7.79
N GLY A 17 -6.06 13.99 7.39
CA GLY A 17 -5.53 13.44 6.15
C GLY A 17 -5.29 11.94 6.24
N SER A 18 -5.05 11.35 5.09
CA SER A 18 -4.81 9.94 4.86
C SER A 18 -3.40 9.71 4.32
N ILE A 19 -2.99 8.44 4.20
CA ILE A 19 -1.75 8.09 3.52
C ILE A 19 -1.72 8.57 2.06
N VAL A 20 -2.89 8.71 1.43
CA VAL A 20 -3.03 9.24 0.07
C VAL A 20 -2.62 10.71 0.01
N ASP A 21 -2.92 11.50 1.03
CA ASP A 21 -2.49 12.91 1.10
C ASP A 21 -0.97 13.01 1.11
N ILE A 22 -0.29 12.14 1.87
CA ILE A 22 1.17 12.10 1.94
C ILE A 22 1.75 11.76 0.57
N PHE A 23 1.28 10.67 -0.03
CA PHE A 23 1.73 10.25 -1.36
C PHE A 23 1.47 11.33 -2.42
N ALA A 24 0.30 11.97 -2.40
CA ALA A 24 -0.04 13.04 -3.32
C ALA A 24 0.86 14.28 -3.14
N ALA A 25 1.19 14.65 -1.90
CA ALA A 25 2.12 15.75 -1.61
C ALA A 25 3.55 15.45 -2.12
N GLU A 26 4.02 14.22 -1.95
CA GLU A 26 5.32 13.76 -2.48
C GLU A 26 5.35 13.80 -4.00
N VAL A 27 4.28 13.34 -4.66
CA VAL A 27 4.12 13.40 -6.12
C VAL A 27 4.11 14.86 -6.61
N MET A 28 3.42 15.76 -5.90
CA MET A 28 3.44 17.19 -6.21
C MET A 28 4.86 17.77 -6.11
N ALA A 29 5.58 17.45 -5.03
CA ALA A 29 6.97 17.89 -4.85
C ALA A 29 7.89 17.35 -5.96
N ALA A 30 7.76 16.08 -6.35
CA ALA A 30 8.52 15.52 -7.46
C ALA A 30 8.22 16.26 -8.79
N CYS A 31 6.95 16.60 -9.04
CA CYS A 31 6.55 17.38 -10.22
C CYS A 31 7.08 18.83 -10.21
N GLU A 32 7.34 19.39 -9.03
CA GLU A 32 7.96 20.73 -8.87
C GLU A 32 9.47 20.71 -9.15
N GLY A 33 10.07 19.54 -9.41
CA GLY A 33 11.47 19.39 -9.80
C GLY A 33 12.40 18.96 -8.66
N HIS A 34 11.87 18.58 -7.51
CA HIS A 34 12.68 18.01 -6.42
C HIS A 34 13.22 16.63 -6.83
N SER A 35 14.55 16.45 -6.73
CA SER A 35 15.28 15.37 -7.40
C SER A 35 15.82 14.27 -6.48
N ASP A 36 15.55 14.33 -5.17
CA ASP A 36 15.91 13.28 -4.23
C ASP A 36 14.84 13.12 -3.13
N LEU A 37 14.91 12.00 -2.42
CA LEU A 37 13.94 11.63 -1.39
C LEU A 37 13.84 12.67 -0.25
N ALA A 38 14.95 13.27 0.17
CA ALA A 38 14.95 14.22 1.28
C ALA A 38 14.30 15.55 0.86
N ALA A 39 14.65 16.04 -0.34
CA ALA A 39 14.05 17.24 -0.92
C ALA A 39 12.54 17.07 -1.15
N VAL A 40 12.11 15.90 -1.67
CA VAL A 40 10.68 15.58 -1.85
C VAL A 40 9.96 15.52 -0.50
N ARG A 41 10.53 14.84 0.50
CA ARG A 41 9.98 14.78 1.86
C ARG A 41 9.82 16.17 2.47
N ASP A 42 10.84 17.01 2.42
CA ASP A 42 10.82 18.34 3.03
C ASP A 42 9.78 19.24 2.39
N ARG A 43 9.68 19.17 1.06
CA ARG A 43 8.65 19.89 0.33
C ARG A 43 7.25 19.34 0.68
N ALA A 44 7.06 18.03 0.69
CA ALA A 44 5.78 17.42 1.08
C ALA A 44 5.38 17.80 2.52
N ARG A 45 6.32 17.81 3.47
CA ARG A 45 6.10 18.25 4.86
C ARG A 45 5.55 19.68 4.92
N SER A 46 6.09 20.59 4.09
CA SER A 46 5.60 21.97 4.01
C SER A 46 4.18 22.12 3.45
N LEU A 47 3.71 21.15 2.67
CA LEU A 47 2.36 21.14 2.09
C LEU A 47 1.33 20.51 3.05
N LEU A 48 1.75 19.56 3.87
CA LEU A 48 0.86 18.71 4.67
C LEU A 48 0.59 19.23 6.08
N LEU A 49 1.53 19.98 6.67
CA LEU A 49 1.48 20.29 8.09
C LEU A 49 0.39 21.32 8.39
N MET A 50 -0.68 20.86 9.03
CA MET A 50 -1.76 21.68 9.55
C MET A 50 -1.64 21.81 11.06
N THR A 51 -2.02 22.96 11.60
CA THR A 51 -2.01 23.23 13.05
C THR A 51 -3.31 23.86 13.49
N GLY A 52 -3.80 23.49 14.67
CA GLY A 52 -5.05 24.02 15.19
C GLY A 52 -5.54 23.24 16.40
N ASN A 53 -6.80 23.43 16.78
CA ASN A 53 -7.45 22.65 17.83
C ASN A 53 -8.13 21.39 17.26
N GLY A 54 -8.48 20.45 18.14
CA GLY A 54 -9.14 19.20 17.74
C GLY A 54 -10.45 19.37 16.95
N ARG A 55 -11.19 20.46 17.15
CA ARG A 55 -12.40 20.75 16.36
C ARG A 55 -12.05 21.12 14.91
N GLN A 56 -10.97 21.87 14.69
CA GLN A 56 -10.49 22.20 13.35
C GLN A 56 -9.93 20.96 12.62
N ALA A 57 -9.38 20.00 13.36
CA ALA A 57 -8.89 18.74 12.80
C ALA A 57 -10.03 17.78 12.42
N ILE A 58 -11.00 17.59 13.32
CA ILE A 58 -12.00 16.51 13.24
C ILE A 58 -13.33 16.99 12.62
N GLY A 59 -13.54 18.31 12.54
CA GLY A 59 -14.79 18.94 12.12
C GLY A 59 -15.72 19.23 13.29
N GLU A 60 -16.74 20.08 13.05
CA GLU A 60 -17.72 20.46 14.09
C GLU A 60 -18.74 19.36 14.39
N HIS A 61 -18.89 18.41 13.45
CA HIS A 61 -19.94 17.42 13.47
C HIS A 61 -19.43 16.04 13.89
N GLY A 62 -19.16 15.87 15.19
CA GLY A 62 -18.68 14.60 15.76
C GLY A 62 -19.58 13.38 15.48
N TRP A 63 -20.87 13.60 15.19
CA TRP A 63 -21.81 12.53 14.81
C TRP A 63 -21.42 11.82 13.51
N VAL A 64 -20.72 12.50 12.59
CA VAL A 64 -20.27 11.92 11.32
C VAL A 64 -19.35 10.72 11.57
N TRP A 65 -18.45 10.83 12.55
CA TRP A 65 -17.56 9.73 12.92
C TRP A 65 -18.32 8.53 13.49
N GLN A 66 -19.40 8.76 14.24
CA GLN A 66 -20.27 7.68 14.71
C GLN A 66 -21.03 7.04 13.55
N ALA A 67 -21.49 7.84 12.57
CA ALA A 67 -22.19 7.34 11.39
C ALA A 67 -21.28 6.55 10.43
N VAL A 68 -20.01 6.93 10.33
CA VAL A 68 -19.03 6.27 9.44
C VAL A 68 -18.40 5.03 10.09
N ARG A 69 -18.38 4.93 11.42
CA ARG A 69 -17.78 3.81 12.15
C ARG A 69 -18.27 2.42 11.70
N PRO A 70 -19.58 2.16 11.47
CA PRO A 70 -20.05 0.89 10.94
C PRO A 70 -19.50 0.59 9.53
N VAL A 71 -19.32 1.61 8.69
CA VAL A 71 -18.76 1.47 7.35
C VAL A 71 -17.26 1.14 7.40
N ILE A 72 -16.52 1.71 8.35
CA ILE A 72 -15.11 1.36 8.57
C ILE A 72 -15.01 -0.09 9.05
N HIS A 73 -15.84 -0.47 10.02
CA HIS A 73 -15.85 -1.85 10.55
C HIS A 73 -16.27 -2.88 9.52
N SER A 74 -17.22 -2.57 8.63
CA SER A 74 -17.62 -3.49 7.57
C SER A 74 -16.51 -3.74 6.54
N ARG A 75 -15.52 -2.85 6.45
CA ARG A 75 -14.33 -3.02 5.61
C ARG A 75 -13.19 -3.78 6.29
N GLN A 76 -13.31 -4.09 7.59
CA GLN A 76 -12.23 -4.75 8.34
C GLN A 76 -11.87 -6.13 7.76
N ASP A 77 -12.87 -6.88 7.29
CA ASP A 77 -12.64 -8.18 6.65
C ASP A 77 -11.89 -7.99 5.32
N HIS A 78 -12.20 -6.96 4.54
CA HIS A 78 -11.46 -6.63 3.32
C HIS A 78 -10.00 -6.24 3.61
N VAL A 79 -9.76 -5.39 4.63
CA VAL A 79 -8.40 -5.02 5.05
C VAL A 79 -7.62 -6.24 5.51
N THR A 80 -8.26 -7.15 6.25
CA THR A 80 -7.66 -8.43 6.67
C THR A 80 -7.34 -9.32 5.48
N ALA A 81 -8.21 -9.38 4.48
CA ALA A 81 -7.95 -10.11 3.24
C ALA A 81 -6.75 -9.52 2.48
N VAL A 82 -6.65 -8.19 2.35
CA VAL A 82 -5.49 -7.53 1.72
C VAL A 82 -4.19 -7.83 2.49
N ALA A 83 -4.19 -7.70 3.81
CA ALA A 83 -3.01 -7.95 4.64
C ALA A 83 -2.53 -9.41 4.59
N SER A 84 -3.46 -10.37 4.60
CA SER A 84 -3.15 -11.80 4.63
C SER A 84 -2.85 -12.38 3.25
N LEU A 85 -3.67 -12.05 2.24
CA LEU A 85 -3.55 -12.60 0.89
C LEU A 85 -2.58 -11.83 0.00
N GLY A 86 -2.39 -10.52 0.22
CA GLY A 86 -1.50 -9.68 -0.62
C GLY A 86 -0.03 -10.10 -0.60
N SER A 87 0.39 -10.87 0.42
CA SER A 87 1.74 -11.43 0.51
C SER A 87 1.95 -12.76 -0.23
N MET A 88 0.88 -13.34 -0.80
CA MET A 88 0.95 -14.60 -1.52
C MET A 88 1.75 -14.45 -2.81
N GLN A 89 2.78 -15.28 -2.95
CA GLN A 89 3.49 -15.44 -4.22
C GLN A 89 2.89 -16.65 -4.92
N THR A 90 2.00 -16.40 -5.89
CA THR A 90 1.37 -17.42 -6.73
C THR A 90 2.12 -17.64 -8.04
N PHE A 91 3.14 -16.83 -8.29
CA PHE A 91 3.81 -16.68 -9.57
C PHE A 91 5.27 -16.22 -9.39
N ASP A 92 6.16 -16.70 -10.27
CA ASP A 92 7.57 -16.35 -10.30
C ASP A 92 7.82 -15.02 -11.03
N LYS A 93 8.07 -13.98 -10.24
CA LYS A 93 8.28 -12.60 -10.71
C LYS A 93 9.62 -12.36 -11.40
N THR A 94 10.53 -13.32 -11.43
CA THR A 94 11.87 -13.16 -12.01
C THR A 94 11.91 -13.39 -13.52
N GLN A 95 10.83 -13.94 -14.09
CA GLN A 95 10.74 -14.25 -15.52
C GLN A 95 10.50 -13.00 -16.35
N THR A 96 10.98 -13.03 -17.59
CA THR A 96 10.78 -11.98 -18.57
C THR A 96 9.43 -12.11 -19.30
N VAL A 97 8.92 -11.02 -19.85
CA VAL A 97 7.67 -11.02 -20.64
C VAL A 97 7.78 -12.00 -21.82
N GLY A 98 8.92 -12.06 -22.50
CA GLY A 98 9.13 -12.97 -23.63
C GLY A 98 9.14 -14.45 -23.23
N GLN A 99 9.62 -14.78 -22.02
CA GLN A 99 9.56 -16.15 -21.49
C GLN A 99 8.12 -16.56 -21.17
N LEU A 100 7.37 -15.68 -20.50
CA LEU A 100 5.98 -15.93 -20.14
C LEU A 100 5.06 -15.99 -21.36
N SER A 101 5.30 -15.15 -22.36
CA SER A 101 4.50 -15.10 -23.59
C SER A 101 4.55 -16.40 -24.39
N LYS A 102 5.59 -17.22 -24.21
CA LYS A 102 5.73 -18.56 -24.83
C LYS A 102 4.94 -19.65 -24.09
N MET A 103 4.43 -19.34 -22.90
CA MET A 103 3.57 -20.26 -22.18
C MET A 103 2.19 -20.33 -22.81
N HIS A 104 1.48 -21.42 -22.53
CA HIS A 104 0.13 -21.63 -23.01
C HIS A 104 -0.85 -21.48 -21.86
N ILE A 105 -2.04 -20.95 -22.17
CA ILE A 105 -3.15 -20.96 -21.23
C ILE A 105 -3.54 -22.43 -21.03
N ALA A 106 -3.52 -22.86 -19.78
CA ALA A 106 -3.84 -24.23 -19.42
C ALA A 106 -5.28 -24.57 -19.83
N ASP A 107 -5.52 -25.84 -20.18
CA ASP A 107 -6.87 -26.32 -20.45
C ASP A 107 -7.77 -26.16 -19.20
N PRO A 108 -9.10 -26.12 -19.37
CA PRO A 108 -10.02 -25.87 -18.26
C PRO A 108 -9.89 -26.84 -17.08
N ALA A 109 -9.50 -28.10 -17.31
CA ALA A 109 -9.34 -29.08 -16.23
C ALA A 109 -8.06 -28.80 -15.43
N THR A 110 -6.95 -28.54 -16.11
CA THR A 110 -5.69 -28.14 -15.46
C THR A 110 -5.82 -26.81 -14.73
N LEU A 111 -6.53 -25.84 -15.32
CA LEU A 111 -6.81 -24.54 -14.69
C LEU A 111 -7.60 -24.71 -13.38
N ARG A 112 -8.64 -25.56 -13.37
CA ARG A 112 -9.40 -25.87 -12.14
C ARG A 112 -8.53 -26.47 -11.05
N THR A 113 -7.65 -27.41 -11.39
CA THR A 113 -6.71 -28.00 -10.41
C THR A 113 -5.78 -26.94 -9.84
N LYS A 114 -5.21 -26.06 -10.68
CA LYS A 114 -4.35 -24.96 -10.22
C LYS A 114 -5.10 -23.97 -9.33
N LEU A 115 -6.31 -23.56 -9.73
CA LEU A 115 -7.15 -22.66 -8.93
C LEU A 115 -7.52 -23.27 -7.58
N SER A 116 -7.78 -24.58 -7.52
CA SER A 116 -7.99 -25.29 -6.25
C SER A 116 -6.75 -25.25 -5.35
N GLY A 117 -5.55 -25.40 -5.91
CA GLY A 117 -4.30 -25.23 -5.17
C GLY A 117 -4.14 -23.81 -4.62
N ILE A 118 -4.39 -22.80 -5.45
CA ILE A 118 -4.34 -21.37 -5.05
C ILE A 118 -5.37 -21.09 -3.96
N HIS A 119 -6.58 -21.63 -4.09
CA HIS A 119 -7.67 -21.51 -3.12
C HIS A 119 -7.31 -22.10 -1.75
N GLN A 120 -6.68 -23.27 -1.72
CA GLN A 120 -6.19 -23.87 -0.48
C GLN A 120 -5.09 -23.03 0.17
N GLN A 121 -4.19 -22.45 -0.63
CA GLN A 121 -3.17 -21.55 -0.12
C GLN A 121 -3.78 -20.24 0.42
N ALA A 122 -4.75 -19.67 -0.30
CA ALA A 122 -5.50 -18.49 0.13
C ALA A 122 -6.24 -18.73 1.45
N PHE A 123 -6.90 -19.89 1.58
CA PHE A 123 -7.55 -20.28 2.82
C PHE A 123 -6.58 -20.37 4.00
N LYS A 124 -5.43 -21.03 3.82
CA LYS A 124 -4.38 -21.12 4.86
C LYS A 124 -3.86 -19.75 5.28
N GLN A 125 -3.70 -18.82 4.35
CA GLN A 125 -3.26 -17.45 4.66
C GLN A 125 -4.36 -16.65 5.35
N ALA A 126 -5.60 -16.76 4.88
CA ALA A 126 -6.75 -16.09 5.50
C ALA A 126 -6.97 -16.56 6.95
N LEU A 127 -6.80 -17.85 7.25
CA LEU A 127 -6.84 -18.38 8.62
C LEU A 127 -5.86 -17.68 9.57
N ARG A 128 -4.66 -17.35 9.07
CA ARG A 128 -3.65 -16.60 9.85
C ARG A 128 -4.05 -15.16 10.09
N GLY A 129 -4.86 -14.57 9.21
CA GLY A 129 -5.38 -13.20 9.34
C GLY A 129 -6.63 -13.11 10.20
N THR A 130 -7.52 -14.10 10.13
CA THR A 130 -8.77 -14.15 10.90
C THR A 130 -8.61 -14.74 12.30
N GLY A 131 -7.39 -15.14 12.68
CA GLY A 131 -7.13 -15.73 13.99
C GLY A 131 -7.68 -17.15 14.15
N GLY A 132 -7.88 -17.87 13.04
CA GLY A 132 -8.41 -19.25 13.04
C GLY A 132 -9.92 -19.36 12.78
N ASP A 133 -10.62 -18.26 12.48
CA ASP A 133 -12.03 -18.32 12.05
C ASP A 133 -12.10 -18.91 10.63
N GLU A 134 -12.51 -20.18 10.56
CA GLU A 134 -12.61 -20.95 9.32
C GLU A 134 -13.69 -20.42 8.38
N VAL A 135 -14.82 -19.95 8.92
CA VAL A 135 -15.95 -19.45 8.11
C VAL A 135 -15.54 -18.18 7.38
N LYS A 136 -14.93 -17.23 8.10
CA LYS A 136 -14.41 -16.01 7.48
C LYS A 136 -13.25 -16.30 6.52
N ALA A 137 -12.33 -17.17 6.90
CA ALA A 137 -11.19 -17.51 6.05
C ALA A 137 -11.63 -18.17 4.74
N ARG A 138 -12.67 -19.02 4.79
CA ARG A 138 -13.28 -19.64 3.61
C ARG A 138 -13.87 -18.58 2.70
N ALA A 139 -14.71 -17.69 3.24
CA ALA A 139 -15.33 -16.61 2.48
C ALA A 139 -14.29 -15.69 1.81
N MET A 140 -13.21 -15.32 2.51
CA MET A 140 -12.13 -14.51 1.94
C MET A 140 -11.41 -15.22 0.78
N ALA A 141 -11.14 -16.52 0.92
CA ALA A 141 -10.50 -17.31 -0.12
C ALA A 141 -11.42 -17.54 -1.33
N ASP A 142 -12.72 -17.66 -1.10
CA ASP A 142 -13.73 -17.81 -2.17
C ASP A 142 -13.84 -16.51 -2.98
N ASP A 143 -13.99 -15.36 -2.32
CA ASP A 143 -13.99 -14.03 -2.96
C ASP A 143 -12.69 -13.77 -3.74
N PHE A 144 -11.54 -14.18 -3.20
CA PHE A 144 -10.26 -14.06 -3.92
C PHE A 144 -10.24 -14.86 -5.23
N ILE A 145 -10.74 -16.10 -5.22
CA ILE A 145 -10.81 -16.92 -6.44
C ILE A 145 -11.85 -16.38 -7.41
N GLU A 146 -13.00 -15.93 -6.93
CA GLU A 146 -14.05 -15.34 -7.78
C GLU A 146 -13.51 -14.12 -8.54
N ARG A 147 -12.79 -13.22 -7.87
CA ARG A 147 -12.12 -12.08 -8.51
C ARG A 147 -11.04 -12.52 -9.49
N THR A 148 -10.27 -13.55 -9.15
CA THR A 148 -9.23 -14.10 -10.04
C THR A 148 -9.84 -14.68 -11.31
N ILE A 149 -10.99 -15.36 -11.21
CA ILE A 149 -11.73 -15.91 -12.36
C ILE A 149 -12.34 -14.77 -13.19
N ALA A 150 -12.89 -13.73 -12.55
CA ALA A 150 -13.44 -12.57 -13.25
C ALA A 150 -12.38 -11.79 -14.05
N MET A 151 -11.13 -11.81 -13.59
CA MET A 151 -9.95 -11.28 -14.30
C MET A 151 -9.35 -12.27 -15.30
N GLY A 152 -9.98 -13.43 -15.50
CA GLY A 152 -9.48 -14.49 -16.35
C GLY A 152 -9.38 -14.11 -17.83
N PRO A 153 -8.55 -14.83 -18.60
CA PRO A 153 -8.37 -14.57 -20.03
C PRO A 153 -9.66 -14.80 -20.82
N THR A 154 -9.91 -13.92 -21.80
CA THR A 154 -11.00 -14.11 -22.78
C THR A 154 -10.73 -15.37 -23.61
N PRO A 155 -11.74 -16.18 -23.98
CA PRO A 155 -11.52 -17.38 -24.79
C PRO A 155 -10.73 -17.08 -26.07
N GLY A 156 -9.68 -17.87 -26.32
CA GLY A 156 -8.81 -17.71 -27.49
C GLY A 156 -7.69 -16.68 -27.35
N SER A 157 -7.60 -15.97 -26.22
CA SER A 157 -6.45 -15.08 -25.94
C SER A 157 -5.17 -15.85 -25.67
N THR A 158 -4.03 -15.23 -25.94
CA THR A 158 -2.71 -15.75 -25.59
C THR A 158 -2.29 -15.28 -24.19
N VAL A 159 -1.25 -15.90 -23.62
CA VAL A 159 -0.65 -15.40 -22.36
C VAL A 159 -0.15 -13.96 -22.53
N ARG A 160 0.37 -13.62 -23.72
CA ARG A 160 0.80 -12.25 -24.02
C ARG A 160 -0.36 -11.26 -23.94
N ASP A 161 -1.50 -11.59 -24.52
CA ASP A 161 -2.68 -10.70 -24.50
C ASP A 161 -3.18 -10.48 -23.06
N LEU A 162 -3.12 -11.52 -22.23
CA LEU A 162 -3.47 -11.42 -20.80
C LEU A 162 -2.48 -10.52 -20.04
N LEU A 163 -1.18 -10.65 -20.31
CA LEU A 163 -0.16 -9.81 -19.69
C LEU A 163 -0.32 -8.34 -20.11
N LEU A 164 -0.49 -8.09 -21.41
CA LEU A 164 -0.69 -6.75 -21.95
C LEU A 164 -1.94 -6.09 -21.36
N SER A 165 -3.10 -6.76 -21.43
CA SER A 165 -4.34 -6.20 -20.90
C SER A 165 -4.25 -5.91 -19.40
N THR A 166 -3.65 -6.80 -18.60
CA THR A 166 -3.48 -6.60 -17.16
C THR A 166 -2.58 -5.40 -16.85
N LEU A 167 -1.42 -5.30 -17.49
CA LEU A 167 -0.45 -4.22 -17.22
C LEU A 167 -0.93 -2.87 -17.75
N ILE A 168 -1.58 -2.83 -18.93
CA ILE A 168 -2.19 -1.61 -19.47
C ILE A 168 -3.33 -1.14 -18.55
N ASN A 169 -4.15 -2.05 -18.03
CA ASN A 169 -5.18 -1.72 -17.06
C ASN A 169 -4.60 -1.14 -15.77
N GLN A 170 -3.37 -1.47 -15.39
CA GLN A 170 -2.63 -0.85 -14.27
C GLN A 170 -1.97 0.49 -14.63
N GLY A 171 -2.00 0.88 -15.90
CA GLY A 171 -1.55 2.19 -16.37
C GLY A 171 -0.24 2.17 -17.14
N LEU A 172 0.32 1.00 -17.43
CA LEU A 172 1.50 0.89 -18.30
C LEU A 172 1.14 1.25 -19.75
N ASP A 173 2.11 1.78 -20.49
CA ASP A 173 2.01 1.93 -21.93
C ASP A 173 2.47 0.65 -22.61
N GLU A 174 1.82 0.29 -23.73
CA GLU A 174 2.16 -0.92 -24.48
C GLU A 174 3.65 -0.95 -24.88
N ALA A 175 4.22 0.21 -25.25
CA ALA A 175 5.62 0.35 -25.62
C ALA A 175 6.62 0.00 -24.50
N GLU A 176 6.19 0.03 -23.23
CA GLU A 176 7.03 -0.33 -22.09
C GLU A 176 7.07 -1.83 -21.82
N ILE A 177 6.07 -2.56 -22.32
CA ILE A 177 5.89 -4.00 -22.12
C ILE A 177 6.68 -4.77 -23.19
N ARG A 178 8.00 -4.73 -23.05
CA ARG A 178 8.95 -5.36 -23.97
C ARG A 178 9.38 -6.73 -23.48
N ASP A 179 9.76 -7.61 -24.40
CA ASP A 179 10.03 -9.03 -24.11
C ASP A 179 11.18 -9.24 -23.12
N GLU A 180 12.18 -8.36 -23.12
CA GLU A 180 13.34 -8.41 -22.23
C GLU A 180 13.06 -7.90 -20.81
N ARG A 181 11.90 -7.29 -20.56
CA ARG A 181 11.56 -6.76 -19.23
C ARG A 181 11.17 -7.89 -18.29
N VAL A 182 11.64 -7.80 -17.05
CA VAL A 182 11.23 -8.68 -15.96
C VAL A 182 9.83 -8.27 -15.52
N ILE A 183 8.94 -9.25 -15.41
CA ILE A 183 7.53 -9.00 -15.05
C ILE A 183 7.39 -8.41 -13.65
N GLY A 184 8.26 -8.76 -12.71
CA GLY A 184 8.27 -8.21 -11.36
C GLY A 184 8.44 -6.70 -11.35
N ASP A 185 9.32 -6.18 -12.21
CA ASP A 185 9.54 -4.74 -12.36
C ASP A 185 8.33 -4.03 -12.98
N LEU A 186 7.69 -4.67 -13.98
CA LEU A 186 6.48 -4.14 -14.61
C LEU A 186 5.29 -4.14 -13.63
N MET A 187 5.14 -5.18 -12.81
CA MET A 187 4.12 -5.23 -11.75
C MET A 187 4.36 -4.16 -10.68
N ARG A 188 5.62 -3.95 -10.28
CA ARG A 188 6.01 -2.88 -9.35
C ARG A 188 5.65 -1.50 -9.93
N LEU A 189 6.00 -1.26 -11.19
CA LEU A 189 5.64 -0.02 -11.90
C LEU A 189 4.11 0.14 -12.04
N GLY A 190 3.38 -0.93 -12.33
CA GLY A 190 1.92 -0.91 -12.48
C GLY A 190 1.21 -0.61 -11.17
N TYR A 191 1.70 -1.16 -10.07
CA TYR A 191 1.22 -0.81 -8.74
C TYR A 191 1.45 0.67 -8.44
N PHE A 192 2.66 1.18 -8.68
CA PHE A 192 2.95 2.60 -8.51
C PHE A 192 2.08 3.51 -9.38
N ARG A 193 1.86 3.16 -10.67
CA ARG A 193 0.97 3.90 -11.57
C ARG A 193 -0.49 3.87 -11.11
N SER A 194 -0.92 2.79 -10.48
CA SER A 194 -2.24 2.72 -9.86
C SER A 194 -2.36 3.70 -8.68
N LEU A 195 -1.30 3.87 -7.87
CA LEU A 195 -1.25 4.89 -6.82
C LEU A 195 -1.24 6.31 -7.42
N LEU A 196 -0.52 6.55 -8.51
CA LEU A 196 -0.51 7.83 -9.22
C LEU A 196 -1.90 8.23 -9.73
N ARG A 197 -2.75 7.28 -10.12
CA ARG A 197 -4.15 7.59 -10.48
C ARG A 197 -4.94 8.12 -9.28
N VAL A 198 -4.75 7.52 -8.11
CA VAL A 198 -5.37 8.03 -6.88
C VAL A 198 -4.83 9.42 -6.55
N ALA A 199 -3.53 9.66 -6.71
CA ALA A 199 -2.94 11.00 -6.54
C ALA A 199 -3.48 12.03 -7.56
N ALA A 200 -3.71 11.62 -8.81
CA ALA A 200 -4.32 12.48 -9.82
C ALA A 200 -5.71 12.96 -9.39
N GLU A 201 -6.55 12.06 -8.85
CA GLU A 201 -7.88 12.41 -8.33
C GLU A 201 -7.80 13.43 -7.19
N VAL A 202 -6.86 13.25 -6.26
CA VAL A 202 -6.70 14.14 -5.09
C VAL A 202 -6.10 15.51 -5.47
N THR A 203 -5.15 15.53 -6.39
CA THR A 203 -4.43 16.76 -6.78
C THR A 203 -5.10 17.52 -7.91
N GLY A 204 -6.07 16.92 -8.60
CA GLY A 204 -6.69 17.47 -9.80
C GLY A 204 -5.77 17.50 -11.03
N ARG A 205 -4.59 16.87 -10.97
CA ARG A 205 -3.65 16.75 -12.09
C ARG A 205 -4.06 15.61 -13.01
N SER A 206 -3.64 15.67 -14.28
CA SER A 206 -3.90 14.55 -15.19
C SER A 206 -3.00 13.36 -14.85
N PHE A 207 -3.53 12.14 -14.96
CA PHE A 207 -2.73 10.93 -14.77
C PHE A 207 -1.54 10.89 -15.73
N ALA A 208 -1.73 11.35 -16.99
CA ALA A 208 -0.68 11.39 -18.00
C ALA A 208 0.53 12.20 -17.54
N ASP A 209 0.31 13.38 -16.94
CA ASP A 209 1.39 14.22 -16.43
C ASP A 209 2.17 13.53 -15.30
N LEU A 210 1.46 12.78 -14.45
CA LEU A 210 2.06 12.10 -13.30
C LEU A 210 2.89 10.87 -13.69
N LYS A 211 2.71 10.29 -14.90
CA LYS A 211 3.44 9.07 -15.32
C LYS A 211 4.96 9.25 -15.37
N HIS A 212 5.44 10.48 -15.46
CA HIS A 212 6.86 10.82 -15.51
C HIS A 212 7.53 10.84 -14.12
N VAL A 213 6.73 10.81 -13.04
CA VAL A 213 7.26 10.78 -11.68
C VAL A 213 7.96 9.44 -11.44
N SER A 214 9.22 9.50 -11.01
CA SER A 214 9.99 8.30 -10.69
C SER A 214 9.59 7.75 -9.32
N MET A 215 9.46 6.42 -9.23
CA MET A 215 9.25 5.69 -7.95
C MET A 215 10.36 5.99 -6.94
N ASP A 216 11.59 6.18 -7.41
CA ASP A 216 12.77 6.35 -6.55
C ASP A 216 12.82 7.73 -5.88
N LEU A 217 11.89 8.63 -6.23
CA LEU A 217 11.76 9.95 -5.64
C LEU A 217 10.70 10.01 -4.54
N ILE A 218 9.94 8.94 -4.28
CA ILE A 218 8.76 8.96 -3.42
C ILE A 218 9.05 8.30 -2.06
N PRO A 219 9.21 9.07 -0.97
CA PRO A 219 9.56 8.54 0.35
C PRO A 219 8.57 7.51 0.90
N SER A 220 7.26 7.77 0.82
CA SER A 220 6.25 6.84 1.32
C SER A 220 6.32 5.48 0.64
N PHE A 221 6.50 5.47 -0.68
CA PHE A 221 6.64 4.26 -1.48
C PHE A 221 7.92 3.50 -1.11
N ALA A 222 9.05 4.20 -1.00
CA ALA A 222 10.33 3.60 -0.64
C ALA A 222 10.33 2.99 0.78
N ILE A 223 9.72 3.67 1.77
CA ILE A 223 9.58 3.16 3.14
C ILE A 223 8.69 1.92 3.16
N GLU A 224 7.56 1.95 2.45
CA GLU A 224 6.62 0.83 2.39
C GLU A 224 7.27 -0.43 1.76
N GLU A 225 8.03 -0.26 0.68
CA GLU A 225 8.78 -1.34 0.06
C GLU A 225 9.89 -1.90 0.98
N ALA A 226 10.63 -1.02 1.65
CA ALA A 226 11.66 -1.42 2.59
C ALA A 226 11.09 -2.24 3.76
N ILE A 227 9.94 -1.84 4.30
CA ILE A 227 9.24 -2.60 5.33
C ILE A 227 8.82 -3.96 4.77
N GLN A 228 8.24 -4.01 3.58
CA GLN A 228 7.82 -5.27 2.98
C GLN A 228 8.99 -6.24 2.75
N ALA A 229 10.16 -5.72 2.35
CA ALA A 229 11.37 -6.51 2.12
C ALA A 229 12.02 -7.02 3.41
N HIS A 230 12.00 -6.23 4.48
CA HIS A 230 12.82 -6.48 5.68
C HIS A 230 12.05 -6.82 6.95
N ARG A 231 10.71 -6.73 6.94
CA ARG A 231 9.87 -7.10 8.09
C ARG A 231 10.10 -8.52 8.54
N GLN A 232 9.87 -8.77 9.83
CA GLN A 232 9.92 -10.14 10.35
C GLN A 232 8.78 -10.99 9.76
N PRO A 233 9.04 -12.24 9.34
CA PRO A 233 7.96 -13.19 9.07
C PRO A 233 7.13 -13.41 10.35
N ARG A 234 5.81 -13.25 10.25
CA ARG A 234 4.89 -13.37 11.40
C ARG A 234 3.96 -14.55 11.22
N TYR A 235 3.63 -15.29 12.27
CA TYR A 235 2.66 -16.37 12.20
C TYR A 235 1.23 -15.86 11.92
N LYS A 236 0.83 -14.75 12.57
CA LYS A 236 -0.45 -14.08 12.32
C LYS A 236 -0.28 -12.94 11.31
N LEU A 237 -1.30 -12.69 10.49
CA LEU A 237 -1.34 -11.63 9.47
C LEU A 237 -2.62 -10.79 9.61
N PRO A 238 -2.86 -10.15 10.78
CA PRO A 238 -4.09 -9.41 11.02
C PRO A 238 -4.19 -8.18 10.10
N GLY A 239 -5.40 -7.68 9.87
CA GLY A 239 -5.62 -6.44 9.11
C GLY A 239 -4.92 -5.21 9.70
N SER A 240 -4.57 -5.22 11.00
CA SER A 240 -3.77 -4.15 11.61
C SER A 240 -2.38 -4.00 10.97
N ASP A 241 -1.81 -5.08 10.42
CA ASP A 241 -0.49 -5.03 9.78
C ASP A 241 -0.46 -4.08 8.56
N LEU A 242 -1.60 -3.90 7.87
CA LEU A 242 -1.71 -2.92 6.79
C LEU A 242 -1.65 -1.48 7.34
N HIS A 243 -2.36 -1.23 8.44
CA HIS A 243 -2.36 0.08 9.09
C HIS A 243 -0.97 0.43 9.65
N ASP A 244 -0.30 -0.53 10.29
CA ASP A 244 1.06 -0.37 10.83
C ASP A 244 2.05 0.03 9.73
N ARG A 245 1.93 -0.54 8.53
CA ARG A 245 2.74 -0.16 7.36
C ARG A 245 2.50 1.28 6.93
N HIS A 246 1.24 1.71 6.86
CA HIS A 246 0.92 3.10 6.52
C HIS A 246 1.35 4.08 7.61
N LEU A 247 1.22 3.71 8.90
CA LEU A 247 1.71 4.52 10.01
C LEU A 247 3.23 4.66 10.00
N ALA A 248 3.96 3.63 9.59
CA ALA A 248 5.41 3.66 9.52
C ALA A 248 5.96 4.73 8.55
N VAL A 249 5.19 5.10 7.52
CA VAL A 249 5.54 6.21 6.61
C VAL A 249 5.65 7.55 7.35
N LEU A 250 4.89 7.74 8.43
CA LEU A 250 4.96 8.95 9.26
C LEU A 250 6.33 9.12 9.93
N ALA A 251 7.16 8.08 9.99
CA ALA A 251 8.51 8.19 10.52
C ALA A 251 9.35 9.24 9.75
N ALA A 252 9.06 9.48 8.46
CA ALA A 252 9.73 10.53 7.70
C ALA A 252 9.18 11.95 7.95
N TYR A 253 8.01 12.07 8.59
CA TYR A 253 7.30 13.35 8.73
C TYR A 253 7.20 13.84 10.18
N CYS A 254 7.65 13.03 11.13
CA CYS A 254 7.62 13.31 12.56
C CYS A 254 9.04 13.23 13.13
N ASP A 255 9.34 14.11 14.09
CA ASP A 255 10.64 14.07 14.79
C ASP A 255 10.72 12.82 15.70
N VAL A 256 9.59 12.41 16.27
CA VAL A 256 9.43 11.17 17.04
C VAL A 256 8.14 10.46 16.63
N LEU A 257 8.25 9.21 16.20
CA LEU A 257 7.12 8.32 15.93
C LEU A 257 6.98 7.28 17.05
N TYR A 258 5.84 7.28 17.73
CA TYR A 258 5.49 6.26 18.72
C TYR A 258 4.69 5.14 18.06
N VAL A 259 5.17 3.90 18.19
CA VAL A 259 4.52 2.70 17.63
C VAL A 259 4.53 1.55 18.63
N ASP A 260 3.75 0.51 18.34
CA ASP A 260 3.81 -0.73 19.09
C ASP A 260 5.18 -1.41 18.93
N ARG A 261 5.44 -2.39 19.79
CA ARG A 261 6.72 -3.11 19.81
C ARG A 261 7.06 -3.74 18.45
N ARG A 262 6.08 -4.31 17.74
CA ARG A 262 6.33 -5.06 16.49
C ARG A 262 6.74 -4.11 15.37
N THR A 263 6.00 -3.03 15.20
CA THR A 263 6.31 -2.00 14.20
C THR A 263 7.66 -1.34 14.48
N SER A 264 7.99 -1.08 15.76
CA SER A 264 9.31 -0.57 16.14
C SER A 264 10.44 -1.52 15.74
N GLU A 265 10.29 -2.83 15.94
CA GLU A 265 11.30 -3.83 15.57
C GLU A 265 11.49 -3.96 14.06
N ASP A 266 10.42 -3.84 13.27
CA ASP A 266 10.50 -3.83 11.80
C ASP A 266 11.17 -2.55 11.29
N LEU A 267 10.82 -1.38 11.83
CA LEU A 267 11.48 -0.12 11.50
C LEU A 267 12.98 -0.15 11.84
N LEU A 268 13.37 -0.71 12.99
CA LEU A 268 14.79 -0.89 13.35
C LEU A 268 15.53 -1.86 12.40
N ARG A 269 14.83 -2.80 11.76
CA ARG A 269 15.43 -3.65 10.71
C ARG A 269 15.62 -2.87 9.43
N VAL A 270 14.63 -2.08 9.02
CA VAL A 270 14.73 -1.18 7.86
C VAL A 270 15.90 -0.23 8.03
N ARG A 271 15.99 0.49 9.17
CA ARG A 271 17.10 1.42 9.47
C ARG A 271 18.48 0.81 9.29
N ARG A 272 18.67 -0.44 9.74
CA ARG A 272 19.97 -1.13 9.64
C ARG A 272 20.33 -1.58 8.23
N LYS A 273 19.33 -1.84 7.39
CA LYS A 273 19.54 -2.41 6.05
C LYS A 273 19.44 -1.38 4.92
N GLU A 274 18.78 -0.26 5.18
CA GLU A 274 18.49 0.79 4.19
C GLU A 274 18.97 2.15 4.71
N PRO A 275 20.28 2.48 4.60
CA PRO A 275 20.85 3.72 5.13
C PRO A 275 20.21 5.00 4.54
N LEU A 276 19.80 4.96 3.27
CA LEU A 276 19.11 6.08 2.62
C LEU A 276 17.74 6.34 3.27
N ILE A 277 17.02 5.29 3.64
CA ILE A 277 15.72 5.40 4.32
C ILE A 277 15.91 5.80 5.79
N ASP A 278 16.95 5.31 6.45
CA ASP A 278 17.32 5.73 7.81
C ASP A 278 17.50 7.26 7.90
N ALA A 279 18.20 7.86 6.94
CA ALA A 279 18.43 9.29 6.90
C ALA A 279 17.16 10.14 6.74
N LEU A 280 16.05 9.56 6.27
CA LEU A 280 14.78 10.25 6.13
C LEU A 280 13.96 10.26 7.42
N MET A 281 14.15 9.26 8.28
CA MET A 281 13.28 8.99 9.43
C MET A 281 13.74 9.72 10.70
N GLY A 282 12.76 10.20 11.46
CA GLY A 282 12.95 10.66 12.83
C GLY A 282 13.17 9.51 13.82
N GLU A 283 13.12 9.84 15.11
CA GLU A 283 13.26 8.87 16.18
C GLU A 283 12.04 7.93 16.23
N VAL A 284 12.24 6.63 16.45
CA VAL A 284 11.15 5.66 16.63
C VAL A 284 11.15 5.16 18.06
N ARG A 285 10.07 5.42 18.80
CA ARG A 285 9.89 5.01 20.19
C ARG A 285 8.75 4.01 20.35
N LYS A 286 8.85 3.21 21.41
CA LYS A 286 7.81 2.26 21.80
C LYS A 286 6.86 2.94 22.78
N ALA A 287 5.57 2.82 22.54
CA ALA A 287 4.54 3.13 23.51
C ALA A 287 3.43 2.07 23.43
N ALA A 288 2.95 1.63 24.60
CA ALA A 288 1.88 0.65 24.69
C ALA A 288 0.50 1.29 24.45
N ASP A 289 0.33 2.53 24.91
CA ASP A 289 -0.89 3.32 24.80
C ASP A 289 -0.58 4.82 24.81
N PHE A 290 -1.61 5.63 24.56
CA PHE A 290 -1.53 7.09 24.57
C PHE A 290 -1.31 7.65 25.99
N GLU A 291 -1.84 6.98 27.03
CA GLU A 291 -1.69 7.44 28.42
C GLU A 291 -0.23 7.38 28.88
N ALA A 292 0.51 6.34 28.50
CA ALA A 292 1.95 6.23 28.74
C ALA A 292 2.78 7.33 28.03
N LEU A 293 2.20 8.06 27.07
CA LEU A 293 2.81 9.23 26.45
C LEU A 293 2.56 10.52 27.25
N LEU A 294 1.44 10.59 27.97
CA LEU A 294 1.06 11.76 28.78
C LEU A 294 1.83 11.81 30.10
N GLU A 295 2.20 10.66 30.67
CA GLU A 295 2.94 10.57 31.94
C GLU A 295 4.45 10.84 31.82
N LYS A 296 4.98 10.92 30.59
CA LYS A 296 6.42 11.12 30.32
C LYS A 296 6.81 12.57 29.99
N GLN A 297 5.92 13.54 30.25
CA GLN A 297 6.24 14.97 30.16
C GLN A 297 6.75 15.52 31.50
#